data_AF-A0A532V694-F1
#
_entry.id   AF-A0A532V694-F1
#
_cell.length_a   1.000
_cell.length_b   1.000
_cell.length_c   1.000
_cell.angle_alpha   90.00
_cell.angle_beta   90.00
_cell.angle_gamma   90.00
#
_symmetry.space_group_name_H-M   'P 1'
#
loop_
_entity.id
_entity.type
_entity.pdbx_description
1 polymer ?
#
loop_
_entity_poly.entity_id
_entity_poly.type
_entity_poly.pdbx_seq_one_letter_code
_entity_poly.pdbx_strand_id
1 'polypeptide(L)'
;MKLNKKRIIAFSVIIVVFLLLLPIIYKDRTYTPLVGPSLSEIEYTEIYFNNGNLKLAGMMILPEGEGPFPVAVIIHGSGTSTRDSKWYLTVANHLQENGIAVLLPDKRGSEKSEGKWIGASFEELAGDTISAIEYIRTQDQFNYSKIGVIGMSQGGWIAPVVAAKTEDLAFVVSMSGPIVTQEEQLLYEEIHNIAPYTYPSLPN
;
A
#
# COMPACT_ATOMS: atom_id res chain seq x y z
N MET A 1 -46.96 16.21 37.87
CA MET A 1 -47.35 14.89 37.29
C MET A 1 -46.18 13.92 37.49
N LYS A 2 -46.26 12.99 38.45
CA LYS A 2 -45.15 12.04 38.74
C LYS A 2 -45.04 11.02 37.60
N LEU A 3 -43.93 11.01 36.86
CA LEU A 3 -43.72 9.98 35.84
C LEU A 3 -43.59 8.60 36.50
N ASN A 4 -44.37 7.64 36.02
CA ASN A 4 -44.33 6.25 36.47
C ASN A 4 -42.94 5.66 36.19
N LYS A 5 -42.35 4.96 37.18
CA LYS A 5 -41.03 4.30 37.08
C LYS A 5 -40.90 3.41 35.83
N LYS A 6 -41.98 2.74 35.40
CA LYS A 6 -42.01 1.95 34.16
C LYS A 6 -41.81 2.81 32.90
N ARG A 7 -42.36 4.03 32.88
CA ARG A 7 -42.19 4.98 31.75
C ARG A 7 -40.77 5.55 31.71
N ILE A 8 -40.16 5.80 32.87
CA ILE A 8 -38.76 6.24 32.94
C ILE A 8 -37.84 5.16 32.39
N ILE A 9 -38.02 3.91 32.82
CA ILE A 9 -37.21 2.78 32.33
C ILE A 9 -37.39 2.59 30.82
N ALA A 10 -38.63 2.63 30.31
CA ALA A 10 -38.88 2.51 28.87
C ALA A 10 -38.21 3.63 28.06
N PHE A 11 -38.25 4.87 28.55
CA PHE A 11 -37.63 6.01 27.88
C PHE A 11 -36.10 5.90 27.87
N SER A 12 -35.50 5.45 28.97
CA SER A 12 -34.05 5.21 29.06
C SER A 12 -33.59 4.11 28.12
N VAL A 13 -34.35 3.02 27.98
CA VAL A 13 -34.03 1.94 27.02
C VAL A 13 -34.09 2.43 25.58
N ILE A 14 -35.10 3.23 25.22
CA ILE A 14 -35.21 3.81 23.86
C ILE A 14 -34.03 4.74 23.56
N ILE A 15 -33.63 5.59 24.51
CA ILE A 15 -32.46 6.46 24.36
C ILE A 15 -31.19 5.62 24.16
N VAL A 16 -30.97 4.58 24.97
CA VAL A 16 -29.78 3.72 24.84
C VAL A 16 -29.77 2.99 23.50
N VAL A 17 -30.90 2.44 23.05
CA VAL A 17 -31.00 1.80 21.73
C VAL A 17 -30.74 2.82 20.63
N PHE A 18 -31.30 4.02 20.71
CA PHE A 18 -31.07 5.08 19.74
C PHE A 18 -29.58 5.50 19.70
N LEU A 19 -28.94 5.64 20.86
CA LEU A 19 -27.50 5.93 20.97
C LEU A 19 -26.63 4.79 20.42
N LEU A 20 -27.03 3.53 20.58
CA LEU A 20 -26.32 2.37 20.01
C LEU A 20 -26.53 2.24 18.50
N LEU A 21 -27.66 2.74 17.98
CA LEU A 21 -27.93 2.80 16.55
C LEU A 21 -27.33 4.05 15.88
N LEU A 22 -27.00 5.11 16.62
CA LEU A 22 -26.39 6.33 16.08
C LEU A 22 -25.13 6.06 15.24
N PRO A 23 -24.16 5.20 15.65
CA PRO A 23 -23.00 4.87 14.82
C PRO A 23 -23.37 4.13 13.53
N ILE A 24 -24.46 3.36 13.52
CA ILE A 24 -24.97 2.65 12.33
C ILE A 24 -25.66 3.66 11.40
N ILE A 25 -26.43 4.59 11.96
CA ILE A 25 -27.13 5.67 11.25
C ILE A 25 -26.12 6.70 10.71
N TYR A 26 -25.01 6.95 11.42
CA TYR A 26 -23.91 7.84 11.00
C TYR A 26 -22.81 7.14 10.19
N LYS A 27 -22.92 5.82 9.94
CA LYS A 27 -21.92 5.07 9.15
C LYS A 27 -21.87 5.53 7.68
N ASP A 28 -22.89 6.24 7.22
CA ASP A 28 -22.92 6.84 5.87
C ASP A 28 -22.30 8.24 5.83
N ARG A 29 -21.04 8.35 6.25
CA ARG A 29 -20.15 9.37 5.67
C ARG A 29 -19.59 8.81 4.37
N THR A 30 -20.35 8.98 3.29
CA THR A 30 -19.84 9.04 1.90
C THR A 30 -18.65 8.11 1.61
N TYR A 31 -18.80 6.80 1.82
CA TYR A 31 -17.83 5.86 1.25
C TYR A 31 -18.14 5.77 -0.24
N THR A 32 -17.52 6.65 -1.03
CA THR A 32 -17.45 6.43 -2.47
C THR A 32 -16.44 5.31 -2.67
N PRO A 33 -16.86 4.09 -3.04
CA PRO A 33 -15.92 3.02 -3.30
C PRO A 33 -14.95 3.50 -4.38
N LEU A 34 -13.66 3.16 -4.24
CA LEU A 34 -12.71 3.41 -5.31
C LEU A 34 -13.25 2.71 -6.58
N VAL A 35 -13.54 3.51 -7.61
CA VAL A 35 -13.92 3.02 -8.93
C VAL A 35 -12.62 2.86 -9.70
N GLY A 36 -12.35 1.65 -10.15
CA GLY A 36 -11.11 1.25 -10.80
C GLY A 36 -11.26 -0.16 -11.34
N PRO A 37 -10.30 -0.62 -12.16
CA PRO A 37 -10.37 -1.92 -12.80
C PRO A 37 -10.34 -3.04 -11.76
N SER A 38 -11.04 -4.11 -12.06
CA SER A 38 -10.92 -5.41 -11.39
C SER A 38 -9.73 -6.19 -11.95
N LEU A 39 -9.24 -7.17 -11.19
CA LEU A 39 -8.12 -8.00 -11.62
C LEU A 39 -8.42 -8.76 -12.94
N SER A 40 -9.69 -9.11 -13.20
CA SER A 40 -10.09 -9.78 -14.44
C SER A 40 -10.06 -8.88 -15.68
N GLU A 41 -9.98 -7.56 -15.49
CA GLU A 41 -9.89 -6.58 -16.58
C GLU A 41 -8.43 -6.21 -16.90
N ILE A 42 -7.47 -6.71 -16.13
CA ILE A 42 -6.04 -6.43 -16.31
C ILE A 42 -5.36 -7.66 -16.90
N GLU A 43 -4.79 -7.52 -18.10
CA GLU A 43 -3.87 -8.51 -18.64
C GLU A 43 -2.51 -8.38 -17.98
N TYR A 44 -1.97 -9.50 -17.49
CA TYR A 44 -0.65 -9.54 -16.88
C TYR A 44 0.04 -10.89 -17.11
N THR A 45 1.36 -10.88 -17.07
CA THR A 45 2.19 -12.08 -17.04
C THR A 45 2.71 -12.32 -15.62
N GLU A 46 2.73 -13.57 -15.19
CA GLU A 46 3.37 -13.95 -13.93
C GLU A 46 4.89 -13.85 -14.06
N ILE A 47 5.52 -13.17 -13.11
CA ILE A 47 6.96 -13.19 -12.98
C ILE A 47 7.37 -13.82 -11.65
N TYR A 48 8.55 -14.44 -11.66
CA TYR A 48 9.16 -15.04 -10.48
C TYR A 48 10.64 -14.68 -10.43
N PHE A 49 11.11 -14.29 -9.26
CA PHE A 49 12.49 -13.89 -9.03
C PHE A 49 12.91 -14.26 -7.61
N ASN A 50 14.21 -14.24 -7.33
CA ASN A 50 14.74 -14.64 -6.04
C ASN A 50 15.36 -13.46 -5.29
N ASN A 51 15.12 -13.40 -3.98
CA ASN A 51 15.93 -12.61 -3.06
C ASN A 51 16.53 -13.54 -2.01
N GLY A 52 17.83 -13.83 -2.16
CA GLY A 52 18.48 -14.90 -1.41
C GLY A 52 17.80 -16.25 -1.65
N ASN A 53 17.27 -16.85 -0.60
CA ASN A 53 16.57 -18.15 -0.66
C ASN A 53 15.05 -18.03 -0.84
N LEU A 54 14.50 -16.81 -0.87
CA LEU A 54 13.06 -16.61 -1.04
C LEU A 54 12.71 -16.51 -2.52
N LYS A 55 11.74 -17.33 -2.95
CA LYS A 55 11.09 -17.16 -4.25
C LYS A 55 9.96 -16.16 -4.12
N LEU A 56 10.08 -15.06 -4.85
CA LEU A 56 9.11 -13.98 -4.91
C LEU A 56 8.39 -13.99 -6.25
N ALA A 57 7.20 -13.41 -6.27
CA ALA A 57 6.33 -13.36 -7.43
C ALA A 57 5.84 -11.94 -7.69
N GLY A 58 5.28 -11.71 -8.86
CA GLY A 58 4.65 -10.43 -9.21
C GLY A 58 3.86 -10.50 -10.50
N MET A 59 3.07 -9.47 -10.75
CA MET A 59 2.35 -9.27 -11.99
C MET A 59 3.11 -8.26 -12.86
N MET A 60 3.47 -8.68 -14.07
CA MET A 60 4.01 -7.78 -15.08
C MET A 60 2.90 -7.37 -16.05
N ILE A 61 2.61 -6.08 -16.08
CA ILE A 61 1.55 -5.47 -16.87
C ILE A 61 2.22 -4.62 -17.95
N LEU A 62 1.90 -4.88 -19.22
CA LEU A 62 2.55 -4.25 -20.37
C LEU A 62 1.57 -3.34 -21.11
N PRO A 63 2.04 -2.19 -21.61
CA PRO A 63 1.29 -1.41 -22.58
C PRO A 63 1.04 -2.21 -23.87
N GLU A 64 0.02 -1.82 -24.63
CA GLU A 64 -0.15 -2.30 -26.00
C GLU A 64 0.99 -1.81 -26.91
N GLY A 65 1.41 -2.66 -27.85
CA GLY A 65 2.41 -2.33 -28.86
C GLY A 65 3.78 -2.98 -28.65
N GLU A 66 4.77 -2.51 -29.40
CA GLU A 66 6.16 -3.01 -29.34
C GLU A 66 7.03 -2.10 -28.46
N GLY A 67 7.78 -2.72 -27.54
CA GLY A 67 8.68 -2.04 -26.61
C GLY A 67 10.03 -1.62 -27.22
N PRO A 68 11.04 -1.27 -26.40
CA PRO A 68 11.05 -1.39 -24.93
C PRO A 68 10.28 -0.25 -24.25
N PHE A 69 9.46 -0.60 -23.26
CA PHE A 69 8.73 0.37 -22.43
C PHE A 69 9.56 0.80 -21.22
N PRO A 70 9.45 2.06 -20.74
CA PRO A 70 9.88 2.37 -19.38
C PRO A 70 9.12 1.50 -18.37
N VAL A 71 9.78 1.13 -17.27
CA VAL A 71 9.22 0.22 -16.26
C VAL A 71 9.10 0.94 -14.92
N ALA A 72 7.91 0.92 -14.33
CA ALA A 72 7.65 1.31 -12.95
C ALA A 72 7.51 0.06 -12.07
N VAL A 73 8.38 -0.08 -11.06
CA VAL A 73 8.26 -1.12 -10.04
C VAL A 73 7.54 -0.54 -8.82
N ILE A 74 6.39 -1.11 -8.47
CA ILE A 74 5.60 -0.65 -7.33
C ILE A 74 6.13 -1.23 -6.02
N ILE A 75 6.34 -0.37 -5.02
CA ILE A 75 6.67 -0.77 -3.66
C ILE A 75 5.43 -0.59 -2.78
N HIS A 76 4.97 -1.71 -2.22
CA HIS A 76 3.77 -1.77 -1.41
C HIS A 76 3.86 -0.96 -0.12
N GLY A 77 2.71 -0.44 0.32
CA GLY A 77 2.51 0.13 1.66
C GLY A 77 2.56 -0.92 2.79
N SER A 78 2.23 -0.48 4.00
CA SER A 78 2.18 -1.34 5.19
C SER A 78 1.09 -2.40 5.07
N GLY A 79 1.28 -3.55 5.71
CA GLY A 79 0.34 -4.66 5.63
C GLY A 79 0.71 -5.67 4.55
N THR A 80 -0.19 -6.63 4.34
CA THR A 80 -0.15 -7.59 3.23
C THR A 80 -0.44 -6.89 1.91
N SER A 81 0.09 -7.41 0.80
CA SER A 81 -0.41 -7.07 -0.53
C SER A 81 -1.55 -8.01 -0.93
N THR A 82 -2.42 -7.53 -1.82
CA THR A 82 -3.35 -8.37 -2.57
C THR A 82 -3.34 -7.94 -4.04
N ARG A 83 -3.45 -8.91 -4.95
CA ARG A 83 -3.45 -8.63 -6.40
C ARG A 83 -4.73 -7.94 -6.87
N ASP A 84 -5.83 -8.13 -6.14
CA ASP A 84 -7.14 -7.48 -6.34
C ASP A 84 -7.14 -5.98 -5.98
N SER A 85 -6.13 -5.50 -5.24
CA SER A 85 -6.13 -4.15 -4.67
C SER A 85 -6.43 -3.07 -5.72
N LYS A 86 -7.64 -2.50 -5.62
CA LYS A 86 -8.11 -1.46 -6.55
C LYS A 86 -7.17 -0.26 -6.65
N TRP A 87 -6.48 0.09 -5.56
CA TRP A 87 -5.50 1.19 -5.58
C TRP A 87 -4.33 0.88 -6.50
N TYR A 88 -3.71 -0.30 -6.35
CA TYR A 88 -2.58 -0.67 -7.18
C TYR A 88 -3.00 -0.97 -8.61
N LEU A 89 -4.15 -1.62 -8.83
CA LEU A 89 -4.66 -1.86 -10.18
C LEU A 89 -5.03 -0.55 -10.90
N THR A 90 -5.59 0.44 -10.21
CA THR A 90 -5.89 1.75 -10.83
C THR A 90 -4.61 2.46 -11.26
N VAL A 91 -3.59 2.48 -10.39
CA VAL A 91 -2.28 3.09 -10.71
C VAL A 91 -1.61 2.32 -11.85
N ALA A 92 -1.57 0.99 -11.78
CA ALA A 92 -0.95 0.16 -12.80
C ALA A 92 -1.65 0.33 -14.15
N ASN A 93 -2.99 0.33 -14.15
CA ASN A 93 -3.79 0.55 -15.35
C ASN A 93 -3.51 1.90 -15.99
N HIS A 94 -3.49 2.96 -15.19
CA HIS A 94 -3.21 4.29 -15.70
C HIS A 94 -1.80 4.40 -16.31
N LEU A 95 -0.81 3.77 -15.68
CA LEU A 95 0.57 3.76 -16.21
C LEU A 95 0.67 2.97 -17.51
N GLN A 96 0.06 1.77 -17.61
CA GLN A 96 0.09 1.00 -18.86
C GLN A 96 -0.60 1.73 -20.01
N GLU A 97 -1.75 2.38 -19.78
CA GLU A 97 -2.48 3.17 -20.78
C GLU A 97 -1.64 4.35 -21.29
N ASN A 98 -0.63 4.77 -20.52
CA ASN A 98 0.29 5.84 -20.87
C ASN A 98 1.68 5.32 -21.27
N GLY A 99 1.78 4.06 -21.70
CA GLY A 99 3.00 3.51 -22.29
C GLY A 99 4.10 3.14 -21.27
N ILE A 100 3.75 2.98 -19.98
CA ILE A 100 4.67 2.57 -18.92
C ILE A 100 4.33 1.15 -18.49
N ALA A 101 5.28 0.22 -18.66
CA ALA A 101 5.15 -1.12 -18.10
C ALA A 101 5.21 -1.08 -16.58
N VAL A 102 4.42 -1.93 -15.93
CA VAL A 102 4.32 -1.94 -14.48
C VAL A 102 4.64 -3.33 -13.96
N LEU A 103 5.67 -3.39 -13.11
CA LEU A 103 5.85 -4.53 -12.25
C LEU A 103 5.18 -4.24 -10.91
N LEU A 104 4.18 -5.05 -10.56
CA LEU A 104 3.52 -5.07 -9.26
C LEU A 104 3.93 -6.38 -8.51
N PRO A 105 4.99 -6.36 -7.68
CA PRO A 105 5.44 -7.54 -6.95
C PRO A 105 4.48 -7.93 -5.83
N ASP A 106 4.22 -9.22 -5.64
CA ASP A 106 3.60 -9.70 -4.41
C ASP A 106 4.57 -9.43 -3.25
N LYS A 107 4.13 -8.71 -2.21
CA LYS A 107 4.96 -8.45 -1.02
C LYS A 107 5.42 -9.79 -0.41
N ARG A 108 6.64 -9.86 0.13
CA ARG A 108 7.12 -11.07 0.80
C ARG A 108 6.09 -11.64 1.79
N GLY A 109 5.78 -12.92 1.67
CA GLY A 109 4.75 -13.60 2.47
C GLY A 109 3.30 -13.21 2.15
N SER A 110 3.04 -12.64 0.98
CA SER A 110 1.70 -12.34 0.46
C SER A 110 1.50 -13.05 -0.88
N GLU A 111 0.26 -13.41 -1.20
CA GLU A 111 -0.13 -13.97 -2.49
C GLU A 111 0.76 -15.16 -2.91
N LYS A 112 1.60 -15.01 -3.95
CA LYS A 112 2.50 -16.08 -4.43
C LYS A 112 3.96 -15.90 -3.98
N SER A 113 4.28 -14.86 -3.23
CA SER A 113 5.63 -14.62 -2.69
C SER A 113 5.85 -15.36 -1.38
N GLU A 114 7.00 -16.05 -1.27
CA GLU A 114 7.44 -16.70 -0.04
C GLU A 114 7.86 -15.71 1.05
N GLY A 115 8.12 -16.21 2.25
CA GLY A 115 8.66 -15.45 3.37
C GLY A 115 7.59 -14.83 4.27
N LYS A 116 7.95 -13.75 4.96
CA LYS A 116 7.08 -13.04 5.91
C LYS A 116 7.42 -11.56 5.94
N TRP A 117 6.45 -10.69 5.68
CA TRP A 117 6.63 -9.24 5.78
C TRP A 117 6.55 -8.72 7.21
N ILE A 118 5.83 -9.40 8.11
CA ILE A 118 5.70 -8.97 9.51
C ILE A 118 7.07 -9.09 10.19
N GLY A 119 7.63 -7.96 10.59
CA GLY A 119 8.95 -7.86 11.21
C GLY A 119 10.10 -7.70 10.23
N ALA A 120 9.83 -7.69 8.91
CA ALA A 120 10.85 -7.37 7.92
C ALA A 120 11.24 -5.89 8.03
N SER A 121 12.55 -5.63 7.99
CA SER A 121 13.11 -4.29 7.92
C SER A 121 12.84 -3.60 6.58
N PHE A 122 12.99 -2.27 6.53
CA PHE A 122 12.88 -1.54 5.25
C PHE A 122 14.01 -1.93 4.28
N GLU A 123 15.19 -2.28 4.78
CA GLU A 123 16.31 -2.80 4.00
C GLU A 123 15.98 -4.13 3.34
N GLU A 124 15.34 -5.03 4.08
CA GLU A 124 14.89 -6.31 3.54
C GLU A 124 13.83 -6.15 2.45
N LEU A 125 12.82 -5.30 2.70
CA LEU A 125 11.77 -5.00 1.71
C LEU A 125 12.32 -4.25 0.48
N ALA A 126 13.32 -3.38 0.69
CA ALA A 126 14.07 -2.77 -0.42
C ALA A 126 14.80 -3.85 -1.21
N GLY A 127 15.43 -4.82 -0.55
CA GLY A 127 16.09 -5.96 -1.18
C GLY A 127 15.17 -6.74 -2.14
N ASP A 128 13.90 -6.96 -1.75
CA ASP A 128 12.92 -7.61 -2.64
C ASP A 128 12.68 -6.80 -3.91
N THR A 129 12.57 -5.49 -3.77
CA THR A 129 12.35 -4.58 -4.90
C THR A 129 13.58 -4.51 -5.80
N ILE A 130 14.78 -4.50 -5.20
CA ILE A 130 16.05 -4.53 -5.94
C ILE A 130 16.15 -5.84 -6.73
N SER A 131 15.87 -6.99 -6.12
CA SER A 131 15.82 -8.27 -6.83
C SER A 131 14.82 -8.29 -7.99
N ALA A 132 13.68 -7.62 -7.83
CA ALA A 132 12.70 -7.45 -8.89
C ALA A 132 13.25 -6.62 -10.05
N ILE A 133 13.91 -5.50 -9.76
CA ILE A 133 14.58 -4.64 -10.77
C ILE A 133 15.66 -5.42 -11.51
N GLU A 134 16.52 -6.15 -10.79
CA GLU A 134 17.58 -6.96 -11.40
C GLU A 134 17.00 -8.06 -12.29
N TYR A 135 15.92 -8.72 -11.88
CA TYR A 135 15.22 -9.68 -12.74
C TYR A 135 14.70 -9.06 -14.03
N ILE A 136 14.12 -7.85 -13.97
CA ILE A 136 13.66 -7.13 -15.17
C ILE A 136 14.83 -6.82 -16.10
N ARG A 137 15.98 -6.42 -15.57
CA ARG A 137 17.20 -6.12 -16.35
C ARG A 137 17.76 -7.33 -17.08
N THR A 138 17.45 -8.56 -16.66
CA THR A 138 17.88 -9.78 -17.39
C THR A 138 16.94 -10.17 -18.52
N GLN A 139 15.80 -9.51 -18.72
CA GLN A 139 14.86 -9.86 -19.78
C GLN A 139 15.12 -9.04 -21.04
N ASP A 140 15.31 -9.70 -22.18
CA ASP A 140 15.65 -9.04 -23.44
C ASP A 140 14.64 -7.97 -23.87
N GLN A 141 13.36 -8.17 -23.55
CA GLN A 141 12.28 -7.23 -23.87
C GLN A 141 12.36 -5.88 -23.13
N PHE A 142 13.17 -5.79 -22.06
CA PHE A 142 13.42 -4.56 -21.31
C PHE A 142 14.85 -4.05 -21.49
N ASN A 143 15.58 -4.58 -22.48
CA ASN A 143 16.87 -4.02 -22.86
C ASN A 143 16.70 -2.52 -23.17
N TYR A 144 17.52 -1.68 -22.54
CA TYR A 144 17.50 -0.21 -22.65
C TYR A 144 16.28 0.50 -22.03
N SER A 145 15.38 -0.23 -21.35
CA SER A 145 14.27 0.39 -20.61
C SER A 145 14.77 1.32 -19.50
N LYS A 146 14.11 2.46 -19.34
CA LYS A 146 14.24 3.30 -18.14
C LYS A 146 13.43 2.67 -17.01
N ILE A 147 14.10 2.25 -15.93
CA ILE A 147 13.45 1.59 -14.79
C ILE A 147 13.43 2.56 -13.61
N GLY A 148 12.28 2.71 -12.96
CA GLY A 148 12.13 3.49 -11.74
C GLY A 148 11.18 2.82 -10.76
N VAL A 149 11.03 3.42 -9.58
CA VAL A 149 10.16 2.88 -8.51
C VAL A 149 9.10 3.87 -8.07
N ILE A 150 7.95 3.34 -7.64
CA ILE A 150 6.87 4.11 -7.02
C ILE A 150 6.57 3.50 -5.66
N GLY A 151 6.89 4.22 -4.60
CA GLY A 151 6.65 3.81 -3.22
C GLY A 151 5.35 4.36 -2.66
N MET A 152 4.42 3.46 -2.28
CA MET A 152 3.14 3.83 -1.70
C MET A 152 3.19 3.80 -0.17
N SER A 153 2.85 4.89 0.53
CA SER A 153 2.75 4.91 2.01
C SER A 153 4.07 4.44 2.67
N GLN A 154 4.11 3.29 3.35
CA GLN A 154 5.37 2.68 3.84
C GLN A 154 6.42 2.51 2.72
N GLY A 155 5.98 2.23 1.50
CA GLY A 155 6.83 2.17 0.32
C GLY A 155 7.58 3.48 0.06
N GLY A 156 7.09 4.63 0.54
CA GLY A 156 7.76 5.92 0.47
C GLY A 156 9.03 6.01 1.32
N TRP A 157 9.13 5.27 2.43
CA TRP A 157 10.40 5.09 3.16
C TRP A 157 11.33 4.12 2.46
N ILE A 158 10.79 3.10 1.79
CA ILE A 158 11.57 2.02 1.16
C ILE A 158 12.16 2.49 -0.18
N ALA A 159 11.42 3.28 -0.95
CA ALA A 159 11.85 3.82 -2.25
C ALA A 159 13.22 4.54 -2.22
N PRO A 160 13.53 5.45 -1.27
CA PRO A 160 14.85 6.05 -1.16
C PRO A 160 15.94 5.03 -0.75
N VAL A 161 15.61 3.99 0.02
CA VAL A 161 16.55 2.90 0.34
C VAL A 161 16.92 2.12 -0.93
N VAL A 162 15.94 1.84 -1.79
CA VAL A 162 16.18 1.23 -3.12
C VAL A 162 17.05 2.16 -3.96
N ALA A 163 16.68 3.43 -4.08
CA ALA A 163 17.42 4.41 -4.89
C ALA A 163 18.88 4.58 -4.44
N ALA A 164 19.15 4.51 -3.13
CA ALA A 164 20.51 4.60 -2.58
C ALA A 164 21.36 3.33 -2.85
N LYS A 165 20.74 2.21 -3.20
CA LYS A 165 21.39 0.89 -3.38
C LYS A 165 21.34 0.37 -4.82
N THR A 166 20.63 1.06 -5.71
CA THR A 166 20.45 0.66 -7.11
C THR A 166 21.06 1.72 -8.02
N GLU A 167 22.08 1.32 -8.78
CA GLU A 167 22.65 2.17 -9.82
C GLU A 167 21.66 2.34 -10.99
N ASP A 168 21.74 3.48 -11.67
CA ASP A 168 20.99 3.80 -12.89
C ASP A 168 19.46 3.70 -12.78
N LEU A 169 18.90 3.99 -11.60
CA LEU A 169 17.46 4.15 -11.45
C LEU A 169 16.99 5.47 -12.08
N ALA A 170 16.06 5.40 -13.03
CA ALA A 170 15.64 6.54 -13.83
C ALA A 170 14.74 7.53 -13.07
N PHE A 171 13.95 7.04 -12.10
CA PHE A 171 13.08 7.86 -11.28
C PHE A 171 12.72 7.18 -9.96
N VAL A 172 12.32 8.01 -8.99
CA VAL A 172 11.77 7.59 -7.69
C VAL A 172 10.54 8.45 -7.42
N VAL A 173 9.40 7.82 -7.15
CA VAL A 173 8.16 8.52 -6.78
C VAL A 173 7.75 8.07 -5.38
N SER A 174 7.60 9.04 -4.47
CA SER A 174 6.94 8.83 -3.18
C SER A 174 5.47 9.22 -3.30
N MET A 175 4.57 8.24 -3.23
CA MET A 175 3.13 8.42 -3.38
C MET A 175 2.46 8.22 -2.02
N SER A 176 1.84 9.29 -1.51
CA SER A 176 1.36 9.42 -0.11
C SER A 176 2.33 8.82 0.90
N GLY A 177 3.62 8.95 0.61
CA GLY A 177 4.70 8.49 1.46
C GLY A 177 5.09 9.57 2.46
N PRO A 178 5.64 9.17 3.60
CA PRO A 178 6.20 10.08 4.59
C PRO A 178 7.43 10.81 4.05
N ILE A 179 7.67 12.03 4.56
CA ILE A 179 8.81 12.88 4.20
C ILE A 179 9.85 13.02 5.33
N VAL A 180 9.60 12.34 6.45
CA VAL A 180 10.44 12.31 7.66
C VAL A 180 10.79 10.86 7.99
N THR A 181 11.68 10.61 8.95
CA THR A 181 11.97 9.25 9.41
C THR A 181 10.75 8.59 10.07
N GLN A 182 10.77 7.26 10.16
CA GLN A 182 9.71 6.53 10.87
C GLN A 182 9.61 6.95 12.35
N GLU A 183 10.75 7.21 12.99
CA GLU A 183 10.81 7.68 14.37
C GLU A 183 10.12 9.04 14.53
N GLU A 184 10.46 10.02 13.70
CA GLU A 184 9.83 11.35 13.73
C GLU A 184 8.32 11.28 13.49
N GLN A 185 7.88 10.45 12.54
CA GLN A 185 6.45 10.25 12.25
C GLN A 185 5.72 9.65 13.45
N LEU A 186 6.29 8.63 14.09
CA LEU A 186 5.69 7.95 15.24
C LEU A 186 5.70 8.84 16.49
N LEU A 187 6.77 9.59 16.72
CA LEU A 187 6.87 10.54 17.81
C LEU A 187 5.83 11.65 17.67
N TYR A 188 5.64 12.16 16.45
CA TYR A 188 4.58 13.15 16.18
C TYR A 188 3.20 12.58 16.50
N GLU A 189 2.90 11.37 16.03
CA GLU A 189 1.64 10.66 16.29
C GLU A 189 1.42 10.44 17.80
N GLU A 190 2.44 10.00 18.52
CA GLU A 190 2.37 9.78 19.96
C GLU A 190 2.06 11.07 20.70
N ILE A 191 2.82 12.13 20.44
CA ILE A 191 2.70 13.40 21.17
C ILE A 191 1.38 14.11 20.85
N HIS A 192 0.95 14.12 19.59
CA HIS A 192 -0.16 14.98 19.14
C HIS A 192 -1.50 14.25 19.02
N ASN A 193 -1.49 12.95 18.73
CA ASN A 193 -2.72 12.20 18.40
C ASN A 193 -3.05 11.10 19.42
N ILE A 194 -2.08 10.59 20.18
CA ILE A 194 -2.31 9.52 21.17
C ILE A 194 -2.28 10.05 22.60
N ALA A 195 -1.20 10.73 23.00
CA ALA A 195 -0.98 11.19 24.37
C ALA A 195 -2.12 12.09 24.90
N PRO A 196 -2.66 13.06 24.13
CA PRO A 196 -3.73 13.93 24.61
C PRO A 196 -5.01 13.19 24.99
N TYR A 197 -5.25 12.02 24.40
CA TYR A 197 -6.45 11.21 24.63
C TYR A 197 -6.23 10.03 25.58
N THR A 198 -4.97 9.63 25.78
CA THR A 198 -4.61 8.44 26.57
C THR A 198 -4.04 8.81 27.94
N TYR A 199 -3.36 9.95 28.05
CA TYR A 199 -2.69 10.41 29.26
C TYR A 199 -3.00 11.90 29.53
N PRO A 200 -4.26 12.24 29.90
CA PRO A 200 -4.70 13.63 30.07
C PRO A 200 -3.99 14.39 31.22
N SER A 201 -3.10 13.75 31.98
CA SER A 201 -2.43 14.30 33.15
C SER A 201 -0.93 14.53 33.00
N LEU A 202 -0.33 14.27 31.83
CA LEU A 202 1.06 14.63 31.59
C LEU A 202 1.14 16.12 31.19
N PRO A 203 1.89 16.97 31.92
CA PRO A 203 2.02 18.38 31.56
C PRO A 203 2.79 18.52 30.24
N ASN A 204 2.29 19.42 29.38
CA ASN A 204 2.92 19.86 28.13
C ASN A 204 4.34 20.38 28.35
#